data_AF-A0AAT9H0X9-F1
#
_entry.id   AF-A0AAT9H0X9-F1
#
_cell.length_a   1.000
_cell.length_b   1.000
_cell.length_c   1.000
_cell.angle_alpha   90.00
_cell.angle_beta   90.00
_cell.angle_gamma   90.00
#
_symmetry.space_group_name_H-M   'P 1'
#
loop_
_entity.id
_entity.type
_entity.pdbx_description
1 polymer ?
#
loop_
_entity_poly.entity_id
_entity_poly.type
_entity_poly.pdbx_seq_one_letter_code
_entity_poly.pdbx_strand_id
1 'polypeptide(L)'
;MNFNVTQITRINQQDFVFTDKSNLTFPIPPLASAQFYRNQGVLTLKICATVYINSKDSAAPSVGTLIENDTNIEIYFDYNWDESTPDTYDVWYIEVDYISDTVNNIKTVTSYLRNLDPETSRGTTTGVNG
;
A
#
# COMPACT_ATOMS: atom_id res chain seq x y z
N MET A 1 -8.99 -17.72 -1.83
CA MET A 1 -8.59 -16.36 -1.41
C MET A 1 -9.23 -15.35 -2.33
N ASN A 2 -9.67 -14.22 -1.80
CA ASN A 2 -10.17 -13.10 -2.58
C ASN A 2 -9.77 -11.79 -1.89
N PHE A 3 -9.43 -10.78 -2.66
CA PHE A 3 -9.26 -9.43 -2.16
C PHE A 3 -10.12 -8.47 -2.96
N ASN A 4 -10.66 -7.47 -2.28
CA ASN A 4 -11.42 -6.41 -2.90
C ASN A 4 -10.77 -5.08 -2.56
N VAL A 5 -10.45 -4.29 -3.59
CA VAL A 5 -10.01 -2.91 -3.41
C VAL A 5 -11.26 -2.06 -3.17
N THR A 6 -11.46 -1.61 -1.93
CA THR A 6 -12.65 -0.84 -1.55
C THR A 6 -12.47 0.64 -1.83
N GLN A 7 -11.23 1.13 -1.80
CA GLN A 7 -10.95 2.54 -2.04
C GLN A 7 -9.53 2.73 -2.60
N ILE A 8 -9.43 3.61 -3.61
CA ILE A 8 -8.18 4.28 -4.00
C ILE A 8 -8.55 5.75 -4.16
N THR A 9 -7.93 6.64 -3.38
CA THR A 9 -8.28 8.07 -3.38
C THR A 9 -7.07 8.92 -3.11
N ARG A 10 -6.86 9.95 -3.94
CA ARG A 10 -5.89 11.00 -3.63
C ARG A 10 -6.43 11.86 -2.49
N ILE A 11 -5.69 11.95 -1.39
CA ILE A 11 -6.13 12.64 -0.18
C ILE A 11 -5.59 14.06 -0.04
N ASN A 12 -4.53 14.41 -0.76
CA ASN A 12 -4.01 15.78 -0.79
C ASN A 12 -4.71 16.60 -1.89
N GLN A 13 -5.03 17.86 -1.57
CA GLN A 13 -5.51 18.85 -2.53
C GLN A 13 -4.39 19.79 -3.00
N GLN A 14 -3.36 19.96 -2.17
CA GLN A 14 -2.15 20.72 -2.47
C GLN A 14 -0.98 19.74 -2.62
N ASP A 15 -0.01 20.13 -3.43
CA ASP A 15 1.26 19.43 -3.60
C ASP A 15 1.89 19.10 -2.24
N PHE A 16 2.10 17.80 -1.98
CA PHE A 16 2.80 17.38 -0.79
C PHE A 16 4.30 17.46 -1.04
N VAL A 17 5.05 18.06 -0.11
CA VAL A 17 6.50 18.20 -0.19
C VAL A 17 7.11 17.74 1.12
N PHE A 18 7.99 16.75 1.05
CA PHE A 18 8.80 16.39 2.22
C PHE A 18 9.80 17.51 2.53
N THR A 19 9.83 17.95 3.79
CA THR A 19 10.71 19.01 4.26
C THR A 19 12.20 18.60 4.23
N ASP A 20 12.50 17.33 4.49
CA ASP A 20 13.85 16.77 4.51
C ASP A 20 14.02 15.68 3.45
N LYS A 21 14.17 16.11 2.19
CA LYS A 21 14.34 15.19 1.06
C LYS A 21 15.69 14.46 1.09
N SER A 22 16.72 15.04 1.70
CA SER A 22 18.08 14.49 1.74
C SER A 22 18.20 13.18 2.52
N ASN A 23 17.33 12.97 3.51
CA ASN A 23 17.31 11.76 4.34
C ASN A 23 16.24 10.74 3.88
N LEU A 24 15.65 10.94 2.70
CA LEU A 24 14.71 9.99 2.12
C LEU A 24 15.42 9.07 1.14
N THR A 25 15.13 7.78 1.26
CA THR A 25 15.41 6.81 0.21
C THR A 25 14.15 6.66 -0.64
N PHE A 26 14.29 6.57 -1.96
CA PHE A 26 13.15 6.36 -2.86
C PHE A 26 13.14 4.92 -3.42
N PRO A 27 11.96 4.34 -3.68
CA PRO A 27 10.63 4.87 -3.37
C PRO A 27 10.36 4.98 -1.85
N ILE A 28 9.40 5.80 -1.45
CA ILE A 28 8.98 5.90 -0.05
C ILE A 28 8.15 4.66 0.27
N PRO A 29 8.46 3.90 1.34
CA PRO A 29 7.70 2.70 1.63
C PRO A 29 6.28 3.10 2.08
N PRO A 30 5.26 2.27 1.80
CA PRO A 30 3.90 2.56 2.21
C PRO A 30 3.78 2.70 3.73
N LEU A 31 2.91 3.60 4.18
CA LEU A 31 2.47 3.62 5.58
C LEU A 31 1.20 2.80 5.67
N ALA A 32 1.31 1.59 6.23
CA ALA A 32 0.20 0.65 6.27
C ALA A 32 -0.24 0.31 7.70
N SER A 33 -1.53 0.07 7.84
CA SER A 33 -2.15 -0.54 9.02
C SER A 33 -3.01 -1.72 8.59
N ALA A 34 -3.17 -2.68 9.51
CA ALA A 34 -3.97 -3.85 9.27
C ALA A 34 -4.73 -4.24 10.53
N GLN A 35 -6.00 -4.61 10.36
CA GLN A 35 -6.86 -5.06 11.47
C GLN A 35 -7.88 -6.07 10.99
N PHE A 36 -8.27 -6.97 11.89
CA PHE A 36 -9.40 -7.85 11.63
C PHE A 36 -10.72 -7.16 11.90
N TYR A 37 -11.72 -7.50 11.11
CA TYR A 37 -13.11 -7.16 11.40
C TYR A 37 -14.03 -8.24 10.85
N ARG A 38 -15.32 -8.19 11.21
CA ARG A 38 -16.33 -9.09 10.65
C ARG A 38 -17.29 -8.32 9.76
N ASN A 39 -17.34 -8.67 8.48
CA ASN A 39 -18.32 -8.17 7.54
C ASN A 39 -19.42 -9.21 7.35
N GLN A 40 -20.64 -8.93 7.82
CA GLN A 40 -21.78 -9.87 7.73
C GLN A 40 -21.45 -11.28 8.26
N GLY A 41 -20.63 -11.36 9.32
CA GLY A 41 -20.20 -12.61 9.94
C GLY A 41 -18.91 -13.23 9.36
N VAL A 42 -18.48 -12.82 8.17
CA VAL A 42 -17.23 -13.28 7.55
C VAL A 42 -16.04 -12.53 8.16
N LEU A 43 -15.03 -13.27 8.62
CA LEU A 43 -13.80 -12.67 9.12
C LEU A 43 -13.00 -12.10 7.94
N THR A 44 -12.65 -10.83 8.03
CA THR A 44 -11.98 -10.08 6.96
C THR A 44 -10.79 -9.33 7.54
N LEU A 45 -9.66 -9.38 6.84
CA LEU A 45 -8.50 -8.55 7.14
C LEU A 45 -8.62 -7.26 6.33
N LYS A 46 -8.77 -6.13 7.02
CA LYS A 46 -8.73 -4.81 6.40
C LYS A 46 -7.29 -4.33 6.39
N ILE A 47 -6.81 -3.93 5.21
CA ILE A 47 -5.49 -3.32 5.00
C ILE A 47 -5.73 -1.90 4.50
N CYS A 48 -5.20 -0.92 5.23
CA CYS A 48 -5.23 0.48 4.84
C CYS A 48 -3.79 0.92 4.58
N ALA A 49 -3.52 1.59 3.47
CA ALA A 49 -2.20 2.09 3.14
C ALA A 49 -2.24 3.53 2.64
N THR A 50 -1.20 4.28 2.97
CA THR A 50 -0.89 5.56 2.36
C THR A 50 0.39 5.43 1.55
N VAL A 51 0.35 5.81 0.27
CA VAL A 51 1.52 5.81 -0.62
C VAL A 51 1.78 7.22 -1.15
N TYR A 52 3.05 7.50 -1.43
CA TYR A 52 3.55 8.79 -1.91
C TYR A 52 4.13 8.58 -3.30
N ILE A 53 3.47 9.14 -4.32
CA ILE A 53 3.84 8.98 -5.73
C ILE A 53 4.14 10.37 -6.30
N ASN A 54 5.05 10.46 -7.26
CA ASN A 54 5.37 11.73 -7.92
C ASN A 54 4.10 12.38 -8.47
N SER A 55 3.85 13.65 -8.17
CA SER A 55 2.66 14.37 -8.68
C SER A 55 2.67 14.53 -10.21
N LYS A 56 3.85 14.45 -10.84
CA LYS A 56 3.99 14.41 -12.31
C LYS A 56 3.38 13.13 -12.89
N ASP A 57 3.36 12.05 -12.11
CA ASP A 57 2.68 10.82 -12.46
C ASP A 57 1.18 11.00 -12.15
N SER A 58 0.43 11.46 -13.15
CA SER A 58 -1.02 11.70 -13.03
C SER A 58 -1.87 10.44 -12.87
N ALA A 59 -1.27 9.25 -12.93
CA ALA A 59 -1.96 7.98 -12.82
C ALA A 59 -2.14 7.57 -11.35
N ALA A 60 -3.33 7.12 -11.00
CA ALA A 60 -3.58 6.49 -9.71
C ALA A 60 -2.76 5.19 -9.59
N PRO A 61 -2.28 4.82 -8.39
CA PRO A 61 -1.70 3.51 -8.17
C PRO A 61 -2.75 2.42 -8.36
N SER A 62 -2.28 1.19 -8.53
CA SER A 62 -3.12 0.00 -8.49
C SER A 62 -2.66 -0.96 -7.40
N VAL A 63 -3.60 -1.71 -6.82
CA VAL A 63 -3.23 -2.89 -6.03
C VAL A 63 -2.89 -3.99 -7.02
N GLY A 64 -1.62 -4.37 -7.06
CA GLY A 64 -1.10 -5.41 -7.93
C GLY A 64 -1.30 -6.78 -7.32
N THR A 65 -0.21 -7.37 -6.85
CA THR A 65 -0.21 -8.71 -6.27
C THR A 65 -0.53 -8.68 -4.78
N LEU A 66 -1.29 -9.67 -4.32
CA LEU A 66 -1.42 -10.00 -2.90
C LEU A 66 -1.10 -11.49 -2.69
N ILE A 67 -0.12 -11.77 -1.84
CA ILE A 67 0.39 -13.12 -1.58
C ILE A 67 0.16 -13.46 -0.11
N GLU A 68 -0.48 -14.59 0.17
CA GLU A 68 -0.58 -15.14 1.52
C GLU A 68 0.51 -16.19 1.75
N ASN A 69 1.33 -15.97 2.78
CA ASN A 69 2.45 -16.82 3.19
C ASN A 69 2.31 -17.17 4.68
N ASP A 70 1.65 -18.29 4.99
CA ASP A 70 1.38 -18.81 6.34
C ASP A 70 0.73 -17.81 7.32
N THR A 71 1.55 -16.92 7.89
CA THR A 71 1.18 -15.91 8.90
C THR A 71 1.41 -14.47 8.41
N ASN A 72 1.82 -14.29 7.16
CA ASN A 72 2.08 -12.98 6.57
C ASN A 72 1.27 -12.78 5.28
N ILE A 73 0.83 -11.55 5.06
CA ILE A 73 0.34 -11.10 3.74
C ILE A 73 1.38 -10.16 3.15
N GLU A 74 1.76 -10.39 1.90
CA GLU A 74 2.48 -9.41 1.09
C GLU A 74 1.51 -8.72 0.15
N ILE A 75 1.53 -7.39 0.11
CA ILE A 75 0.70 -6.58 -0.78
C ILE A 75 1.56 -5.58 -1.55
N TYR A 76 1.36 -5.52 -2.86
CA TYR A 76 2.11 -4.66 -3.77
C TYR A 76 1.20 -3.55 -4.31
N PHE A 77 1.61 -2.30 -4.09
CA PHE A 77 1.01 -1.11 -4.68
C PHE A 77 1.87 -0.71 -5.87
N ASP A 78 1.33 -0.92 -7.06
CA ASP A 78 2.04 -0.73 -8.31
C ASP A 78 1.81 0.70 -8.83
N TYR A 79 2.89 1.31 -9.32
CA TYR A 79 2.88 2.58 -10.02
C TYR A 79 3.94 2.59 -11.13
N ASN A 80 3.80 3.53 -12.08
CA ASN A 80 4.83 3.79 -13.08
C ASN A 80 5.53 5.10 -12.71
N TRP A 81 6.86 5.08 -12.62
CA TRP A 81 7.67 6.24 -12.28
C TRP A 81 8.37 6.80 -13.53
N ASP A 82 8.33 8.12 -13.71
CA ASP A 82 9.06 8.83 -14.78
C ASP A 82 10.60 9.00 -14.56
N GLU A 83 11.22 8.16 -13.72
CA GLU A 83 12.65 8.14 -13.36
C GLU A 83 13.24 9.43 -12.74
N SER A 84 12.43 10.46 -12.48
CA SER A 84 12.90 11.71 -11.87
C SER A 84 12.65 11.75 -10.36
N THR A 85 13.62 12.21 -9.56
CA THR A 85 13.39 12.48 -8.13
C THR A 85 12.23 13.47 -8.00
N PRO A 86 11.13 13.12 -7.31
CA PRO A 86 9.95 13.97 -7.31
C PRO A 86 10.18 15.27 -6.53
N ASP A 87 9.72 16.38 -7.10
CA ASP A 87 9.68 17.65 -6.39
C ASP A 87 8.48 17.74 -5.45
N THR A 88 7.34 17.21 -5.91
CA THR A 88 6.09 17.16 -5.16
C THR A 88 5.43 15.79 -5.34
N TYR A 89 4.54 15.44 -4.41
CA TYR A 89 3.92 14.12 -4.33
C TYR A 89 2.40 14.23 -4.27
N ASP A 90 1.75 13.30 -4.96
CA ASP A 90 0.37 12.93 -4.69
C ASP A 90 0.35 11.82 -3.64
N VAL A 91 -0.50 12.02 -2.64
CA VAL A 91 -0.68 11.13 -1.50
C VAL A 91 -1.96 10.35 -1.71
N TRP A 92 -1.85 9.04 -1.82
CA TRP A 92 -2.96 8.14 -2.10
C TRP A 92 -3.29 7.29 -0.88
N TYR A 93 -4.56 7.32 -0.47
CA TYR A 93 -5.13 6.37 0.48
C TYR A 93 -5.71 5.18 -0.27
N ILE A 94 -5.34 3.98 0.16
CA ILE A 94 -5.75 2.72 -0.44
C ILE A 94 -6.33 1.83 0.66
N GLU A 95 -7.47 1.21 0.37
CA GLU A 95 -8.13 0.28 1.28
C GLU A 95 -8.44 -1.03 0.55
N VAL A 96 -8.08 -2.14 1.21
CA VAL A 96 -8.25 -3.50 0.71
C VAL A 96 -8.87 -4.37 1.78
N ASP A 97 -9.91 -5.11 1.40
CA ASP A 97 -10.50 -6.17 2.19
C ASP A 97 -10.02 -7.52 1.68
N TYR A 98 -9.40 -8.29 2.56
CA TYR A 98 -8.85 -9.61 2.26
C TYR A 98 -9.60 -10.72 3.02
N ILE A 99 -9.93 -11.79 2.30
CA ILE A 99 -10.63 -12.96 2.85
C ILE A 99 -9.97 -14.25 2.32
N SER A 100 -9.67 -15.15 3.25
CA SER A 100 -9.21 -16.52 2.98
C SER A 100 -9.65 -17.44 4.11
N ASP A 101 -9.61 -18.76 3.86
CA ASP A 101 -9.94 -19.77 4.88
C ASP A 101 -8.97 -19.73 6.08
N THR A 102 -7.75 -19.25 5.82
CA THR A 102 -6.63 -19.16 6.77
C THR A 102 -6.40 -17.73 7.27
N VAL A 103 -7.28 -16.77 6.95
CA VAL A 103 -7.10 -15.34 7.27
C VAL A 103 -6.88 -15.07 8.77
N ASN A 104 -7.43 -15.92 9.66
CA ASN A 104 -7.23 -15.79 11.10
C ASN A 104 -5.77 -16.05 11.56
N ASN A 105 -5.00 -16.77 10.73
CA ASN A 105 -3.61 -17.11 11.02
C ASN A 105 -2.67 -15.92 10.80
N ILE A 106 -3.10 -14.91 10.03
CA ILE A 106 -2.27 -13.76 9.68
C ILE A 106 -1.92 -12.94 10.93
N LYS A 107 -0.63 -12.65 11.06
CA LYS A 107 -0.01 -11.87 12.14
C LYS A 107 0.61 -10.58 11.64
N THR A 108 1.09 -10.58 10.39
CA THR A 108 1.76 -9.41 9.80
C THR A 108 1.26 -9.15 8.39
N VAL A 109 1.35 -7.88 7.99
CA VAL A 109 1.17 -7.45 6.61
C VAL A 109 2.42 -6.70 6.18
N THR A 110 3.08 -7.18 5.14
CA THR A 110 4.18 -6.48 4.48
C THR A 110 3.66 -5.81 3.22
N SER A 111 3.77 -4.50 3.18
CA SER A 111 3.31 -3.65 2.08
C SER A 111 4.49 -3.14 1.28
N TYR A 112 4.38 -3.14 -0.05
CA TYR A 112 5.42 -2.66 -0.96
C TYR A 112 4.85 -1.58 -1.88
N LEU A 113 5.59 -0.50 -2.08
CA LEU A 113 5.40 0.39 -3.22
C LEU A 113 6.35 -0.07 -4.32
N ARG A 114 5.82 -0.50 -5.46
CA ARG A 114 6.58 -1.09 -6.57
C ARG A 114 6.43 -0.24 -7.82
N ASN A 115 7.56 0.27 -8.30
CA ASN A 115 7.66 0.87 -9.62
C ASN A 115 7.74 -0.25 -10.65
N LEU A 116 6.95 -0.20 -11.72
CA LEU A 116 6.99 -1.18 -12.81
C LEU A 116 8.06 -0.86 -13.87
N ASP A 117 8.62 0.37 -13.89
CA ASP A 117 9.62 0.77 -14.89
C ASP A 117 10.67 1.75 -14.33
N PRO A 118 11.93 1.33 -14.05
CA PRO A 118 12.38 -0.05 -13.94
C PRO A 118 11.83 -0.74 -12.68
N GLU A 119 11.70 -2.07 -12.72
CA GLU A 119 11.13 -2.86 -11.61
C GLU A 119 11.94 -2.68 -10.31
N THR A 120 11.41 -1.88 -9.39
CA THR A 120 12.03 -1.56 -8.09
C THR A 120 10.94 -1.45 -7.02
N SER A 121 11.20 -1.95 -5.81
CA SER A 121 10.20 -1.89 -4.74
C SER A 121 10.80 -1.56 -3.38
N ARG A 122 9.99 -0.95 -2.51
CA ARG A 122 10.32 -0.73 -1.09
C ARG A 122 9.10 -0.91 -0.21
N GLY A 123 9.28 -1.49 0.97
CA GLY A 123 8.16 -1.87 1.82
C GLY A 123 8.26 -1.59 3.31
N THR A 124 7.14 -1.81 3.98
CA THR A 124 6.90 -1.71 5.42
C THR A 124 6.15 -2.94 5.91
N THR A 125 6.60 -3.54 7.01
CA THR A 125 5.88 -4.61 7.70
C THR A 125 5.15 -4.04 8.93
N THR A 126 3.86 -4.33 9.04
CA THR A 126 3.00 -3.91 10.16
C THR A 126 2.36 -5.13 10.83
N GLY A 127 2.20 -5.07 12.15
CA GLY A 127 1.50 -6.10 12.92
C GLY A 127 -0.02 -5.94 12.78
N VAL A 128 -0.74 -7.07 12.81
CA VAL A 128 -2.21 -7.05 12.80
C VAL A 128 -2.73 -6.94 14.24
N ASN A 129 -3.51 -5.89 14.52
CA ASN A 129 -4.20 -5.74 15.79
C ASN A 129 -5.52 -6.52 15.79
N GLY A 130 -5.79 -7.23 16.89
CA GLY A 130 -6.98 -8.08 17.10
C GLY A 130 -8.06 -7.43 17.94
#